data_AF-A0A3R9TDB2-F1
#
_entry.id   AF-A0A3R9TDB2-F1
#
_cell.length_a   1.000
_cell.length_b   1.000
_cell.length_c   1.000
_cell.angle_alpha   90.00
_cell.angle_beta   90.00
_cell.angle_gamma   90.00
#
_symmetry.space_group_name_H-M   'P 1'
#
loop_
_entity.id
_entity.type
_entity.pdbx_description
1 polymer ?
#
loop_
_entity_poly.entity_id
_entity_poly.type
_entity_poly.pdbx_seq_one_letter_code
_entity_poly.pdbx_strand_id
1 'polypeptide(L)'
;ANKPLIIAGTSLQDASIMEAAAELTQNLGSKAGLSLVVPEVNSMGLALFGGLSLEQAFAQDYDTLVIVENDLFRRLPAAQVKAALDKAETVIVLDHSETETVKQADIVLSAASFAEGDGTVVSQEGRAQRFYQVYDPSYYKPEYAIKESWRWLHA
;
A
#
# COMPACT_ATOMS: atom_id res chain seq x y z
N ALA A 1 -10.95 -25.29 24.39
CA ALA A 1 -10.06 -24.20 24.85
C ALA A 1 -10.89 -23.16 25.60
N ASN A 2 -10.35 -22.50 26.64
CA ASN A 2 -11.14 -21.57 27.48
C ASN A 2 -11.26 -20.14 26.93
N LYS A 3 -10.34 -19.75 26.04
CA LYS A 3 -10.30 -18.46 25.31
C LYS A 3 -9.69 -18.70 23.92
N PRO A 4 -10.44 -19.27 22.97
CA PRO A 4 -9.90 -19.55 21.64
C PRO A 4 -9.61 -18.25 20.87
N LEU A 5 -8.61 -18.26 20.00
CA LEU A 5 -8.31 -17.16 19.08
C LEU A 5 -8.41 -17.70 17.65
N ILE A 6 -9.27 -17.09 16.84
CA ILE A 6 -9.32 -17.31 15.40
C ILE A 6 -8.40 -16.29 14.73
N ILE A 7 -7.49 -16.79 13.90
CA ILE A 7 -6.62 -15.97 13.05
C ILE A 7 -7.01 -16.26 11.61
N ALA A 8 -7.46 -15.22 10.91
CA ALA A 8 -7.77 -15.25 9.49
C ALA A 8 -7.11 -14.04 8.81
N GLY A 9 -7.30 -13.85 7.51
CA GLY A 9 -6.71 -12.71 6.81
C GLY A 9 -7.18 -12.56 5.39
N THR A 10 -6.63 -11.56 4.70
CA THR A 10 -7.07 -11.12 3.37
C THR A 10 -6.25 -11.72 2.23
N SER A 11 -5.34 -12.67 2.52
CA SER A 11 -4.39 -13.21 1.52
C SER A 11 -5.06 -13.89 0.33
N LEU A 12 -6.26 -14.44 0.54
CA LEU A 12 -7.05 -15.14 -0.49
C LEU A 12 -8.03 -14.20 -1.23
N GLN A 13 -8.08 -12.91 -0.86
CA GLN A 13 -8.95 -11.90 -1.47
C GLN A 13 -10.43 -12.33 -1.56
N ASP A 14 -10.89 -13.12 -0.60
CA ASP A 14 -12.25 -13.65 -0.53
C ASP A 14 -12.91 -13.22 0.78
N ALA A 15 -13.94 -12.37 0.67
CA ALA A 15 -14.69 -11.86 1.81
C ALA A 15 -15.36 -12.98 2.61
N SER A 16 -15.75 -14.09 1.96
CA SER A 16 -16.43 -15.21 2.62
C SER A 16 -15.55 -15.87 3.69
N ILE A 17 -14.23 -15.80 3.56
CA ILE A 17 -13.29 -16.34 4.55
C ILE A 17 -13.28 -15.48 5.82
N MET A 18 -13.35 -14.15 5.66
CA MET A 18 -13.43 -13.23 6.79
C MET A 18 -14.78 -13.35 7.49
N GLU A 19 -15.87 -13.47 6.72
CA GLU A 19 -17.23 -13.69 7.22
C GLU A 19 -17.32 -15.01 7.99
N ALA A 20 -16.80 -16.11 7.44
CA ALA A 20 -16.77 -17.41 8.11
C ALA A 20 -15.94 -17.37 9.41
N ALA A 21 -14.80 -16.67 9.42
CA ALA A 21 -13.99 -16.49 10.63
C ALA A 21 -14.75 -15.68 11.71
N ALA A 22 -15.48 -14.65 11.30
CA ALA A 22 -16.31 -13.85 12.19
C ALA A 22 -17.47 -14.68 12.76
N GLU A 23 -18.17 -15.44 11.92
CA GLU A 23 -19.27 -16.32 12.34
C GLU A 23 -18.78 -17.41 13.32
N LEU A 24 -17.65 -18.05 13.03
CA LEU A 24 -17.02 -19.02 13.93
C LEU A 24 -16.69 -18.38 15.29
N THR A 25 -16.16 -17.16 15.28
CA THR A 25 -15.85 -16.41 16.51
C THR A 25 -17.11 -16.12 17.32
N GLN A 26 -18.20 -15.69 16.67
CA GLN A 26 -19.47 -15.43 17.32
C GLN A 26 -20.06 -16.72 17.95
N ASN A 27 -20.01 -17.84 17.22
CA ASN A 27 -20.51 -19.14 17.68
C ASN A 27 -19.69 -19.72 18.86
N LEU A 28 -18.41 -19.40 18.96
CA LEU A 28 -17.55 -19.79 20.09
C LEU A 28 -17.78 -18.92 21.35
N GLY A 29 -18.58 -17.86 21.25
CA GLY A 29 -19.02 -17.02 22.36
C GLY A 29 -18.02 -15.92 22.75
N SER A 30 -18.39 -15.11 23.75
CA SER A 30 -17.72 -13.85 24.12
C SER A 30 -16.26 -13.95 24.59
N LYS A 31 -15.76 -15.15 24.85
CA LYS A 31 -14.36 -15.39 25.22
C LYS A 31 -13.47 -15.67 24.00
N ALA A 32 -14.06 -15.86 22.83
CA ALA A 32 -13.33 -16.04 21.59
C ALA A 32 -12.79 -14.69 21.09
N GLY A 33 -11.54 -14.68 20.64
CA GLY A 33 -10.94 -13.54 19.95
C GLY A 33 -10.88 -13.77 18.45
N LEU A 34 -10.90 -12.69 17.68
CA LEU A 34 -10.64 -12.68 16.24
C LEU A 34 -9.47 -11.75 15.96
N SER A 35 -8.51 -12.23 15.16
CA SER A 35 -7.44 -11.41 14.60
C SER A 35 -7.45 -11.57 13.08
N LEU A 36 -7.53 -10.45 12.36
CA LEU A 36 -7.48 -10.40 10.91
C LEU A 36 -6.11 -9.87 10.48
N VAL A 37 -5.36 -10.70 9.78
CA VAL A 37 -4.05 -10.35 9.22
C VAL A 37 -4.24 -9.65 7.88
N VAL A 38 -3.60 -8.51 7.73
CA VAL A 38 -3.55 -7.71 6.49
C VAL A 38 -2.21 -7.93 5.79
N PRO A 39 -2.10 -7.70 4.46
CA PRO A 39 -1.01 -8.27 3.67
C PRO A 39 0.30 -7.49 3.80
N GLU A 40 0.24 -6.17 3.99
CA GLU A 40 1.41 -5.29 3.90
C GLU A 40 1.46 -4.29 5.07
N VAL A 41 2.66 -3.79 5.37
CA VAL A 41 2.86 -2.68 6.32
C VAL A 41 1.95 -1.52 5.92
N ASN A 42 1.27 -0.93 6.91
CA ASN A 42 0.34 0.17 6.71
C ASN A 42 -0.89 -0.12 5.83
N SER A 43 -1.20 -1.39 5.50
CA SER A 43 -2.46 -1.74 4.80
C SER A 43 -3.69 -1.25 5.56
N MET A 44 -3.66 -1.36 6.89
CA MET A 44 -4.74 -0.84 7.74
C MET A 44 -4.79 0.69 7.67
N GLY A 45 -3.65 1.38 7.58
CA GLY A 45 -3.60 2.83 7.42
C GLY A 45 -4.21 3.28 6.10
N LEU A 46 -3.90 2.58 5.00
CA LEU A 46 -4.52 2.84 3.70
C LEU A 46 -6.04 2.62 3.74
N ALA A 47 -6.50 1.54 4.38
CA ALA A 47 -7.92 1.28 4.56
C ALA A 47 -8.64 2.39 5.35
N LEU A 48 -7.97 2.99 6.34
CA LEU A 48 -8.50 4.14 7.10
C LEU A 48 -8.56 5.43 6.28
N PHE A 49 -7.64 5.63 5.32
CA PHE A 49 -7.74 6.75 4.37
C PHE A 49 -8.90 6.58 3.38
N GLY A 50 -9.30 5.34 3.10
CA GLY A 50 -10.35 5.03 2.13
C GLY A 50 -9.87 5.23 0.70
N GLY A 51 -10.79 5.59 -0.20
CA GLY A 51 -10.52 5.75 -1.63
C GLY A 51 -11.24 4.71 -2.48
N LEU A 52 -10.81 4.60 -3.74
CA LEU A 52 -11.36 3.68 -4.72
C LEU A 52 -10.52 2.41 -4.83
N SER A 53 -11.12 1.31 -5.29
CA SER A 53 -10.35 0.16 -5.77
C SER A 53 -9.55 0.55 -7.03
N LEU A 54 -8.53 -0.24 -7.38
CA LEU A 54 -7.75 0.01 -8.60
C LEU A 54 -8.64 -0.04 -9.85
N GLU A 55 -9.57 -0.99 -9.92
CA GLU A 55 -10.51 -1.12 -11.03
C GLU A 55 -11.44 0.10 -11.12
N GLN A 56 -11.94 0.59 -9.98
CA GLN A 56 -12.77 1.79 -9.92
C GLN A 56 -12.00 3.05 -10.32
N ALA A 57 -10.73 3.15 -9.93
CA ALA A 57 -9.85 4.25 -10.29
C ALA A 57 -9.53 4.23 -11.80
N PHE A 58 -9.19 3.07 -12.37
CA PHE A 58 -8.92 2.92 -13.80
C PHE A 58 -10.15 3.14 -14.68
N ALA A 59 -11.36 2.96 -14.14
CA ALA A 59 -12.59 3.29 -14.84
C ALA A 59 -12.88 4.81 -14.91
N GLN A 60 -12.20 5.64 -14.11
CA GLN A 60 -12.37 7.09 -14.19
C GLN A 60 -11.74 7.66 -15.47
N ASP A 61 -12.14 8.85 -15.86
CA ASP A 61 -11.41 9.64 -16.86
C ASP A 61 -10.29 10.42 -16.19
N TYR A 62 -9.08 10.27 -16.72
CA TYR A 62 -7.87 10.91 -16.22
C TYR A 62 -6.89 11.13 -17.36
N ASP A 63 -6.22 12.27 -17.33
CA ASP A 63 -5.15 12.60 -18.27
C ASP A 63 -3.76 12.29 -17.67
N THR A 64 -3.68 12.20 -16.33
CA THR A 64 -2.42 11.95 -15.62
C THR A 64 -2.63 10.92 -14.52
N LEU A 65 -1.71 9.96 -14.42
CA LEU A 65 -1.68 8.97 -13.37
C LEU A 65 -0.45 9.20 -12.47
N VAL A 66 -0.69 9.40 -11.18
CA VAL A 66 0.36 9.49 -10.17
C VAL A 66 0.34 8.21 -9.34
N ILE A 67 1.39 7.39 -9.46
CA ILE A 67 1.52 6.12 -8.76
C ILE A 67 2.56 6.29 -7.67
N VAL A 68 2.17 6.00 -6.42
CA VAL A 68 3.02 6.21 -5.25
C VAL A 68 3.36 4.86 -4.62
N GLU A 69 4.64 4.50 -4.65
CA GLU A 69 5.25 3.35 -3.98
C GLU A 69 4.48 2.04 -4.20
N ASN A 70 4.02 1.81 -5.44
CA ASN A 70 3.22 0.64 -5.78
C ASN A 70 3.62 0.04 -7.13
N ASP A 71 3.85 -1.27 -7.14
CA ASP A 71 4.04 -2.03 -8.37
C ASP A 71 2.71 -2.62 -8.84
N LEU A 72 2.01 -1.91 -9.73
CA LEU A 72 0.69 -2.27 -10.27
C LEU A 72 0.69 -3.63 -10.97
N PHE A 73 1.80 -4.03 -11.58
CA PHE A 73 1.95 -5.33 -12.24
C PHE A 73 1.90 -6.53 -11.26
N ARG A 74 2.05 -6.28 -9.96
CA ARG A 74 1.81 -7.28 -8.90
C ARG A 74 0.37 -7.31 -8.41
N ARG A 75 -0.40 -6.26 -8.69
CA ARG A 75 -1.78 -6.08 -8.19
C ARG A 75 -2.82 -6.62 -9.17
N LEU A 76 -2.62 -6.37 -10.46
CA LEU A 76 -3.57 -6.71 -11.51
C LEU A 76 -2.88 -7.38 -12.71
N PRO A 77 -3.64 -8.11 -13.56
CA PRO A 77 -3.10 -8.67 -14.79
C PRO A 77 -2.42 -7.60 -15.65
N ALA A 78 -1.24 -7.91 -16.20
CA ALA A 78 -0.43 -6.96 -16.96
C ALA A 78 -1.18 -6.28 -18.11
N ALA A 79 -2.11 -6.98 -18.76
CA ALA A 79 -2.94 -6.40 -19.81
C ALA A 79 -3.87 -5.28 -19.31
N GLN A 80 -4.43 -5.42 -18.11
CA GLN A 80 -5.28 -4.39 -17.50
C GLN A 80 -4.45 -3.18 -17.06
N VAL A 81 -3.29 -3.43 -16.44
CA VAL A 81 -2.37 -2.37 -16.03
C VAL A 81 -1.92 -1.56 -17.26
N LYS A 82 -1.46 -2.23 -18.32
CA LYS A 82 -1.04 -1.57 -19.56
C LYS A 82 -2.15 -0.72 -20.17
N ALA A 83 -3.37 -1.27 -20.29
CA ALA A 83 -4.50 -0.51 -20.81
C ALA A 83 -4.81 0.75 -19.98
N ALA A 84 -4.66 0.68 -18.65
CA ALA A 84 -4.86 1.82 -17.77
C ALA A 84 -3.74 2.88 -17.90
N LEU A 85 -2.48 2.45 -18.08
CA LEU A 85 -1.35 3.34 -18.31
C LEU A 85 -1.43 4.02 -19.68
N ASP A 86 -1.77 3.27 -20.74
CA ASP A 86 -1.92 3.77 -22.11
C ASP A 86 -3.06 4.80 -22.26
N LYS A 87 -4.01 4.83 -21.31
CA LYS A 87 -5.08 5.85 -21.25
C LYS A 87 -4.56 7.21 -20.80
N ALA A 88 -3.54 7.25 -19.94
CA ALA A 88 -3.01 8.51 -19.42
C ALA A 88 -2.09 9.17 -20.45
N GLU A 89 -2.14 10.49 -20.54
CA GLU A 89 -1.16 11.28 -21.29
C GLU A 89 0.19 11.35 -20.57
N THR A 90 0.20 11.19 -19.25
CA THR A 90 1.41 11.20 -18.43
C THR A 90 1.30 10.26 -17.23
N VAL A 91 2.32 9.42 -17.05
CA VAL A 91 2.48 8.51 -15.92
C VAL A 91 3.67 8.98 -15.07
N ILE A 92 3.37 9.41 -13.84
CA ILE A 92 4.36 9.81 -12.85
C ILE A 92 4.45 8.73 -11.78
N VAL A 93 5.65 8.21 -11.52
CA VAL A 93 5.88 7.18 -10.50
C VAL A 93 6.83 7.71 -9.43
N LEU A 94 6.39 7.64 -8.17
CA LEU A 94 7.21 7.88 -7.00
C LEU A 94 7.59 6.52 -6.42
N ASP A 95 8.85 6.13 -6.49
CA ASP A 95 9.31 4.84 -5.95
C ASP A 95 10.78 4.92 -5.52
N HIS A 96 11.16 4.06 -4.58
CA HIS A 96 12.55 3.85 -4.15
C HIS A 96 13.18 2.64 -4.86
N SER A 97 12.37 1.77 -5.47
CA SER A 97 12.79 0.55 -6.17
C SER A 97 12.51 0.63 -7.67
N GLU A 98 13.37 0.02 -8.49
CA GLU A 98 13.12 -0.11 -9.93
C GLU A 98 12.15 -1.28 -10.21
N THR A 99 10.84 -0.99 -10.19
CA THR A 99 9.77 -1.96 -10.42
C THR A 99 9.34 -2.02 -11.90
N GLU A 100 8.49 -3.00 -12.27
CA GLU A 100 7.92 -3.02 -13.63
C GLU A 100 7.04 -1.80 -13.90
N THR A 101 6.41 -1.26 -12.86
CA THR A 101 5.62 -0.02 -12.94
C THR A 101 6.51 1.21 -13.20
N VAL A 102 7.66 1.31 -12.52
CA VAL A 102 8.65 2.38 -12.77
C VAL A 102 9.14 2.35 -14.22
N LYS A 103 9.34 1.18 -14.81
CA LYS A 103 9.78 1.04 -16.21
C LYS A 103 8.76 1.53 -17.24
N GLN A 104 7.49 1.73 -16.86
CA GLN A 104 6.45 2.29 -17.71
C GLN A 104 6.20 3.78 -17.46
N ALA A 105 6.97 4.42 -16.57
CA ALA A 105 6.75 5.82 -16.20
C ALA A 105 7.36 6.78 -17.23
N ASP A 106 6.67 7.90 -17.47
CA ASP A 106 7.25 9.05 -18.19
C ASP A 106 8.17 9.86 -17.28
N ILE A 107 7.79 9.98 -16.00
CA ILE A 107 8.54 10.70 -14.97
C ILE A 107 8.69 9.81 -13.74
N VAL A 108 9.93 9.68 -13.27
CA VAL A 108 10.26 8.99 -12.03
C VAL A 108 10.78 10.00 -11.02
N LEU A 109 10.16 10.03 -9.84
CA LEU A 109 10.63 10.81 -8.70
C LEU A 109 11.14 9.85 -7.63
N SER A 110 12.40 10.00 -7.23
CA SER A 110 13.01 9.12 -6.23
C SER A 110 12.37 9.32 -4.86
N ALA A 111 11.61 8.31 -4.41
CA ALA A 111 11.07 8.27 -3.07
C ALA A 111 12.14 7.78 -2.08
N ALA A 112 12.08 8.29 -0.85
CA ALA A 112 12.89 7.78 0.26
C ALA A 112 12.36 6.40 0.68
N SER A 113 13.25 5.44 0.88
CA SER A 113 12.92 4.17 1.55
C SER A 113 12.62 4.39 3.04
N PHE A 114 12.11 3.35 3.70
CA PHE A 114 11.86 3.37 5.15
C PHE A 114 13.06 3.82 5.99
N ALA A 115 14.29 3.51 5.57
CA ALA A 115 15.50 3.89 6.30
C ALA A 115 15.89 5.37 6.07
N GLU A 116 15.46 5.93 4.94
CA GLU A 116 15.80 7.27 4.45
C GLU A 116 14.79 8.35 4.84
N GLY A 117 13.59 7.94 5.26
CA GLY A 117 12.53 8.82 5.72
C GLY A 117 12.07 8.50 7.13
N ASP A 118 11.06 9.23 7.59
CA ASP A 118 10.41 9.01 8.86
C ASP A 118 8.90 9.15 8.70
N GLY A 119 8.14 8.20 9.22
CA GLY A 119 6.68 8.25 9.08
C GLY A 119 5.96 7.55 10.21
N THR A 120 4.65 7.42 10.02
CA THR A 120 3.78 6.63 10.89
C THR A 120 3.09 5.57 10.05
N VAL A 121 3.14 4.33 10.52
CA VAL A 121 2.40 3.21 9.93
C VAL A 121 1.36 2.71 10.92
N VAL A 122 0.26 2.17 10.42
CA VAL A 122 -0.79 1.56 11.23
C VAL A 122 -0.68 0.04 11.11
N SER A 123 -0.52 -0.64 12.24
CA SER A 123 -0.47 -2.10 12.30
C SER A 123 -1.85 -2.72 12.06
N GLN A 124 -1.89 -4.04 11.87
CA GLN A 124 -3.13 -4.80 11.66
C GLN A 124 -4.15 -4.66 12.81
N GLU A 125 -3.70 -4.32 14.02
CA GLU A 125 -4.57 -4.12 15.19
C GLU A 125 -5.02 -2.65 15.35
N GLY A 126 -4.76 -1.81 14.34
CA GLY A 126 -5.14 -0.38 14.34
C GLY A 126 -4.20 0.52 15.13
N ARG A 127 -3.01 0.05 15.52
CA ARG A 127 -2.06 0.84 16.31
C ARG A 127 -1.15 1.66 15.39
N ALA A 128 -1.13 2.97 15.60
CA ALA A 128 -0.15 3.86 14.98
C ALA A 128 1.25 3.63 15.59
N GLN A 129 2.25 3.46 14.72
CA GLN A 129 3.64 3.19 15.09
C GLN A 129 4.56 4.15 14.34
N ARG A 130 5.39 4.88 15.08
CA ARG A 130 6.36 5.83 14.53
C ARG A 130 7.64 5.11 14.12
N PHE A 131 8.19 5.44 12.96
CA PHE A 131 9.56 5.13 12.59
C PHE A 131 10.34 6.41 12.32
N TYR A 132 11.67 6.29 12.36
CA TYR A 132 12.60 7.41 12.26
C TYR A 132 13.65 7.13 11.19
N GLN A 133 14.08 8.19 10.52
CA GLN A 133 15.17 8.16 9.58
C GLN A 133 16.46 7.72 10.27
N VAL A 134 17.16 6.76 9.65
CA VAL A 134 18.45 6.24 10.13
C VAL A 134 19.56 6.38 9.09
N TYR A 135 19.21 6.74 7.85
CA TYR A 135 20.14 6.97 6.76
C TYR A 135 19.79 8.26 6.03
N ASP A 136 20.79 9.10 5.76
CA ASP A 136 20.64 10.31 4.95
C ASP A 136 21.53 10.19 3.70
N PRO A 137 20.94 9.95 2.51
CA PRO A 137 21.72 9.79 1.29
C PRO A 137 22.43 11.08 0.88
N SER A 138 21.92 12.25 1.29
CA SER A 138 22.51 13.55 0.96
C SER A 138 23.90 13.75 1.59
N TYR A 139 24.21 13.01 2.66
CA TYR A 139 25.52 13.05 3.30
C TYR A 139 26.64 12.57 2.36
N TYR A 140 26.37 11.56 1.54
CA TYR A 140 27.34 10.99 0.60
C TYR A 140 27.21 11.55 -0.80
N LYS A 141 25.98 11.88 -1.22
CA LYS A 141 25.64 12.34 -2.57
C LYS A 141 24.61 13.47 -2.52
N PRO A 142 25.02 14.69 -2.15
CA PRO A 142 24.12 15.84 -1.97
C PRO A 142 23.40 16.26 -3.26
N GLU A 143 23.93 15.87 -4.43
CA GLU A 143 23.31 16.09 -5.73
C GLU A 143 22.07 15.22 -5.98
N TYR A 144 21.85 14.16 -5.19
CA TYR A 144 20.68 13.30 -5.34
C TYR A 144 19.50 13.86 -4.55
N ALA A 145 18.43 14.20 -5.27
CA ALA A 145 17.17 14.61 -4.68
C ALA A 145 16.33 13.38 -4.33
N ILE A 146 16.58 12.78 -3.16
CA ILE A 146 15.71 11.75 -2.58
C ILE A 146 14.83 12.42 -1.52
N LYS A 147 13.51 12.22 -1.61
CA LYS A 147 12.56 12.77 -0.66
C LYS A 147 11.49 11.72 -0.35
N GLU A 148 10.94 11.77 0.85
CA GLU A 148 9.73 11.01 1.18
C GLU A 148 8.62 11.35 0.17
N SER A 149 7.85 10.34 -0.27
CA SER A 149 6.88 10.52 -1.37
C SER A 149 5.88 11.65 -1.09
N TRP A 150 5.42 11.79 0.15
CA TRP A 150 4.51 12.86 0.55
C TRP A 150 5.13 14.25 0.40
N ARG A 151 6.46 14.42 0.51
CA ARG A 151 7.16 15.70 0.30
C ARG A 151 7.31 16.07 -1.17
N TRP A 152 7.23 15.11 -2.09
CA TRP A 152 7.10 15.42 -3.51
C TRP A 152 5.71 15.96 -3.84
N LEU A 153 4.68 15.47 -3.13
CA LEU A 153 3.28 15.84 -3.34
C LEU A 153 2.84 17.06 -2.52
N HIS A 154 3.64 17.46 -1.53
CA HIS A 154 3.40 18.63 -0.70
C HIS A 154 4.24 19.80 -1.23
N ALA A 155 3.58 20.85 -1.71
CA ALA A 155 4.20 22.13 -2.08
C ALA A 155 4.56 22.97 -0.84
#